data_AF-I4FRC2-F1
#
_entry.id   AF-I4FRC2-F1
#
_cell.length_a   1.000
_cell.length_b   1.000
_cell.length_c   1.000
_cell.angle_alpha   90.00
_cell.angle_beta   90.00
_cell.angle_gamma   90.00
#
_symmetry.space_group_name_H-M   'P 1'
#
loop_
_entity.id
_entity.type
_entity.pdbx_description
1 polymer ?
#
loop_
_entity_poly.entity_id
_entity_poly.type
_entity_poly.pdbx_seq_one_letter_code
_entity_poly.pdbx_strand_id
1 'polypeptide(L)'
;MKNEIYLGDIEDSIECHLQRLSATEKNVMHWLANQTEAVEKFPKTGNLDLSQSQFWAAIQSLMRRCLLDKLPSETSSYFPINPVFKSYLKRNPND
;
A
#
# COMPACT_ATOMS: atom_id res chain seq x y z
N MET A 1 11.25 -21.78 2.01
CA MET A 1 9.82 -21.46 2.25
C MET A 1 9.65 -19.95 2.13
N LYS A 2 8.80 -19.47 1.22
CA LYS A 2 8.29 -18.11 1.35
C LYS A 2 7.33 -18.14 2.54
N ASN A 3 7.57 -17.33 3.57
CA ASN A 3 6.65 -17.20 4.70
C ASN A 3 5.37 -16.53 4.19
N GLU A 4 4.43 -17.33 3.71
CA GLU A 4 3.09 -16.85 3.35
C GLU A 4 2.29 -16.62 4.63
N ILE A 5 1.76 -15.41 4.79
CA ILE A 5 0.97 -15.05 5.97
C ILE A 5 -0.42 -15.66 5.80
N TYR A 6 -0.78 -16.66 6.61
CA TYR A 6 -2.15 -17.14 6.68
C TYR A 6 -3.04 -16.07 7.33
N LEU A 7 -4.09 -15.63 6.62
CA LEU A 7 -4.98 -14.56 7.10
C LEU A 7 -6.17 -15.16 7.85
N GLY A 8 -6.81 -16.21 7.35
CA GLY A 8 -7.99 -16.79 7.99
C GLY A 8 -9.10 -15.76 8.11
N ASP A 9 -9.78 -15.72 9.27
CA ASP A 9 -11.00 -14.92 9.47
C ASP A 9 -10.79 -13.39 9.39
N ILE A 10 -9.55 -12.89 9.41
CA ILE A 10 -9.29 -11.46 9.22
C ILE A 10 -9.36 -11.01 7.76
N GLU A 11 -9.42 -11.94 6.80
CA GLU A 11 -9.44 -11.65 5.36
C GLU A 11 -10.67 -10.81 4.97
N ASP A 12 -11.87 -11.17 5.45
CA ASP A 12 -13.11 -10.43 5.20
C ASP A 12 -13.07 -9.00 5.77
N SER A 13 -12.42 -8.83 6.93
CA SER A 13 -12.26 -7.52 7.56
C SER A 13 -11.33 -6.63 6.72
N ILE A 14 -10.22 -7.20 6.25
CA ILE A 14 -9.30 -6.51 5.33
C ILE A 14 -10.04 -6.10 4.06
N GLU A 15 -10.78 -7.02 3.43
CA GLU A 15 -11.58 -6.75 2.23
C GLU A 15 -12.52 -5.56 2.44
N CYS A 16 -13.32 -5.59 3.52
CA CYS A 16 -14.27 -4.52 3.83
C CYS A 16 -13.58 -3.15 3.96
N HIS A 17 -12.40 -3.10 4.57
CA HIS A 17 -11.62 -1.86 4.69
C HIS A 17 -11.05 -1.39 3.35
N LEU A 18 -10.59 -2.31 2.51
CA LEU A 18 -10.01 -1.99 1.19
C LEU A 18 -11.07 -1.60 0.16
N GLN A 19 -12.27 -2.19 0.20
CA GLN A 19 -13.37 -1.82 -0.71
C GLN A 19 -13.85 -0.37 -0.54
N ARG A 20 -13.60 0.24 0.64
CA ARG A 20 -13.95 1.64 0.93
C ARG A 20 -12.94 2.65 0.40
N LEU A 21 -11.84 2.20 -0.18
CA LEU A 21 -10.83 3.05 -0.78
C LEU A 21 -11.32 3.57 -2.14
N SER A 22 -10.99 4.82 -2.43
CA SER A 22 -11.15 5.40 -3.76
C SER A 22 -10.28 4.68 -4.78
N ALA A 23 -10.62 4.79 -6.06
CA ALA A 23 -9.83 4.23 -7.15
C ALA A 23 -8.36 4.68 -7.10
N THR A 24 -8.10 5.96 -6.79
CA THR A 24 -6.75 6.49 -6.63
C THR A 24 -5.99 5.81 -5.48
N GLU A 25 -6.65 5.60 -4.34
CA GLU A 25 -6.04 4.93 -3.19
C GLU A 25 -5.74 3.45 -3.48
N LYS A 26 -6.68 2.74 -4.14
CA LYS A 26 -6.48 1.36 -4.59
C LYS A 26 -5.29 1.24 -5.55
N ASN A 27 -5.22 2.13 -6.54
CA ASN A 27 -4.11 2.16 -7.51
C ASN A 27 -2.76 2.37 -6.82
N VAL A 28 -2.67 3.34 -5.90
CA VAL A 28 -1.44 3.59 -5.14
C VAL A 28 -1.09 2.39 -4.28
N MET A 29 -2.06 1.74 -3.64
CA MET A 29 -1.81 0.57 -2.79
C MET A 29 -1.30 -0.64 -3.58
N HIS A 30 -1.91 -0.95 -4.72
CA HIS A 30 -1.43 -2.01 -5.63
C HIS A 30 -0.04 -1.73 -6.15
N TRP A 31 0.22 -0.48 -6.50
CA TRP A 31 1.56 -0.06 -6.90
C TRP A 31 2.58 -0.27 -5.77
N LEU A 32 2.26 0.14 -4.53
CA LEU A 32 3.10 -0.07 -3.34
C LEU A 32 3.34 -1.55 -3.03
N ALA A 33 2.33 -2.40 -3.20
CA ALA A 33 2.41 -3.84 -2.95
C ALA A 33 3.48 -4.53 -3.83
N ASN A 34 3.69 -4.02 -5.04
CA ASN A 34 4.65 -4.52 -6.00
C ASN A 34 6.06 -3.94 -5.85
N GLN A 35 6.23 -2.91 -5.02
CA GLN A 35 7.55 -2.35 -4.76
C GLN A 35 8.38 -3.27 -3.86
N THR A 36 9.67 -3.37 -4.19
CA THR A 36 10.70 -4.07 -3.42
C THR A 36 11.58 -3.12 -2.61
N GLU A 37 11.46 -1.82 -2.85
CA GLU A 37 12.28 -0.76 -2.24
C GLU A 37 11.42 0.33 -1.57
N ALA A 38 12.09 1.28 -0.92
CA ALA A 38 11.44 2.37 -0.24
C ALA A 38 10.71 3.34 -1.17
N VAL A 39 9.49 3.75 -0.80
CA VAL A 39 8.62 4.65 -1.60
C VAL A 39 9.35 5.92 -2.06
N GLU A 40 10.25 6.43 -1.22
CA GLU A 40 11.00 7.66 -1.43
C GLU A 40 12.13 7.51 -2.47
N LYS A 41 12.52 6.27 -2.79
CA LYS A 41 13.48 5.97 -3.85
C LYS A 41 12.83 5.92 -5.24
N PHE A 42 11.51 5.98 -5.33
CA PHE A 42 10.84 5.98 -6.63
C PHE A 42 10.72 7.41 -7.17
N PRO A 43 11.42 7.75 -8.27
CA PRO A 43 11.17 9.01 -8.96
C PRO A 43 9.73 8.99 -9.50
N LYS A 44 9.02 10.10 -9.29
CA LYS A 44 7.66 10.45 -9.77
C LYS A 44 6.85 9.26 -10.31
N THR A 45 6.00 8.69 -9.45
CA THR A 45 4.79 7.94 -9.86
C THR A 45 5.03 6.91 -10.97
N GLY A 46 6.13 6.13 -10.91
CA GLY A 46 6.45 5.16 -11.95
C GLY A 46 5.23 4.33 -12.35
N ASN A 47 4.78 4.45 -13.60
CA ASN A 47 3.56 3.84 -14.18
C ASN A 47 2.20 4.24 -13.56
N LEU A 48 2.17 5.08 -12.52
CA LEU A 48 0.93 5.66 -12.00
C LEU A 48 0.64 6.96 -12.76
N ASP A 49 -0.47 6.98 -13.51
CA ASP A 49 -0.99 8.19 -14.16
C ASP A 49 -1.62 9.14 -13.13
N LEU A 50 -0.79 9.67 -12.22
CA LEU A 50 -1.18 10.53 -11.12
C LEU A 50 -0.24 11.74 -11.03
N SER A 51 -0.81 12.91 -10.75
CA SER A 51 0.00 14.05 -10.33
C SER A 51 0.65 13.79 -8.96
N GLN A 52 1.73 14.51 -8.68
CA GLN A 52 2.40 14.44 -7.38
C GLN A 52 1.45 14.77 -6.21
N SER A 53 0.54 15.74 -6.41
CA SER A 53 -0.45 16.10 -5.38
C SER A 53 -1.44 14.95 -5.11
N GLN A 54 -1.97 14.32 -6.16
CA GLN A 54 -2.88 13.18 -6.03
C GLN A 54 -2.19 11.99 -5.35
N PHE A 55 -0.94 11.71 -5.71
CA PHE A 55 -0.15 10.66 -5.08
C PHE A 55 0.02 10.90 -3.59
N TRP A 56 0.49 12.08 -3.19
CA TRP A 56 0.69 12.39 -1.76
C TRP A 56 -0.62 12.46 -0.98
N ALA A 57 -1.71 12.94 -1.60
CA ALA A 57 -3.04 12.90 -0.98
C ALA A 57 -3.48 11.45 -0.69
N ALA A 58 -3.24 10.53 -1.63
CA ALA A 58 -3.52 9.11 -1.44
C ALA A 58 -2.64 8.51 -0.32
N ILE A 59 -1.33 8.75 -0.31
CA ILE A 59 -0.43 8.28 0.77
C ILE A 59 -0.91 8.76 2.14
N GLN A 60 -1.21 10.06 2.29
CA GLN A 60 -1.71 10.63 3.55
C GLN A 60 -3.05 10.03 3.99
N SER A 61 -3.91 9.69 3.02
CA SER A 61 -5.19 9.07 3.28
C SER A 61 -5.04 7.61 3.73
N LEU A 62 -4.12 6.86 3.11
CA LEU A 62 -3.81 5.48 3.48
C LEU A 62 -3.13 5.39 4.86
N MET A 63 -2.23 6.32 5.19
CA MET A 63 -1.62 6.43 6.52
C MET A 63 -2.65 6.68 7.62
N ARG A 64 -3.61 7.59 7.40
CA ARG A 64 -4.70 7.87 8.36
C ARG A 64 -5.60 6.68 8.63
N ARG A 65 -5.66 5.71 7.71
CA ARG A 65 -6.38 4.45 7.87
C ARG A 65 -5.50 3.31 8.39
N CYS A 66 -4.26 3.59 8.80
CA CYS A 66 -3.28 2.62 9.28
C CYS A 66 -2.96 1.50 8.27
N LEU A 67 -3.07 1.80 6.96
CA LEU A 67 -2.79 0.83 5.89
C LEU A 67 -1.33 0.87 5.43
N LEU A 68 -0.63 1.94 5.77
CA LEU A 68 0.81 2.12 5.55
C LEU A 68 1.47 2.44 6.89
N ASP A 69 2.62 1.83 7.11
CA ASP A 69 3.48 2.20 8.23
C ASP A 69 4.38 3.37 7.82
N LYS A 70 4.75 4.22 8.77
CA LYS A 70 5.81 5.23 8.59
C LYS A 70 7.02 4.79 9.39
N LEU A 71 8.03 4.28 8.70
CA LEU A 71 9.30 3.95 9.32
C LEU A 71 10.26 5.15 9.22
N PRO A 72 10.91 5.55 10.33
CA PRO A 72 11.97 6.52 10.27
C PRO A 72 13.16 5.95 9.47
N SER A 73 13.77 6.75 8.61
CA SER A 73 15.08 6.46 8.02
C SER A 73 16.02 7.65 8.24
N GLU A 74 17.32 7.44 8.05
CA GLU A 74 18.33 8.47 8.32
C GLU A 74 18.20 9.71 7.43
N THR A 75 17.60 9.58 6.25
CA THR A 75 17.48 10.69 5.28
C THR A 75 16.04 11.11 5.02
N SER A 76 15.05 10.25 5.31
CA SER A 76 13.65 10.45 4.91
C SER A 76 12.68 9.43 5.58
N SER A 77 11.38 9.46 5.33
CA SER A 77 10.37 8.56 5.92
C SER A 77 9.95 7.41 4.99
N TYR A 78 10.35 6.17 5.29
CA TYR A 78 9.96 5.00 4.49
C TYR A 78 8.50 4.61 4.76
N PHE A 79 7.70 4.39 3.70
CA PHE A 79 6.31 3.92 3.80
C PHE A 79 6.13 2.50 3.27
N PRO A 80 6.58 1.45 3.98
CA PRO A 80 6.27 0.09 3.57
C PRO A 80 4.76 -0.14 3.64
N ILE A 81 4.25 -0.88 2.66
CA ILE A 81 2.96 -1.54 2.85
C ILE A 81 3.10 -2.57 3.98
N ASN A 82 2.12 -2.61 4.88
CA ASN A 82 2.11 -3.62 5.94
C ASN A 82 2.12 -5.04 5.31
N PRO A 83 2.94 -5.98 5.82
CA PRO A 83 3.03 -7.33 5.26
C PRO A 83 1.69 -8.06 5.17
N VAL A 84 0.76 -7.81 6.10
CA VAL A 84 -0.59 -8.41 6.11
C VAL A 84 -1.38 -7.95 4.89
N PHE A 85 -1.46 -6.63 4.66
CA PHE A 85 -2.14 -6.08 3.48
C PHE A 85 -1.45 -6.48 2.18
N LYS A 86 -0.12 -6.54 2.15
CA LYS A 86 0.63 -7.05 0.99
C LYS A 86 0.31 -8.51 0.68
N SER A 87 0.11 -9.35 1.70
CA SER A 87 -0.28 -10.74 1.52
C SER A 87 -1.70 -10.86 0.96
N TYR A 88 -2.63 -10.05 1.45
CA TYR A 88 -4.00 -9.99 0.93
C TYR A 88 -4.03 -9.58 -0.56
N LEU A 89 -3.42 -8.46 -0.92
CA LEU A 89 -3.43 -7.93 -2.29
C LEU A 89 -2.78 -8.90 -3.31
N LYS A 90 -1.79 -9.69 -2.87
CA LYS A 90 -1.18 -10.71 -3.73
C LYS A 90 -2.12 -11.87 -4.04
N ARG A 91 -3.07 -12.18 -3.16
CA ARG A 91 -4.11 -13.20 -3.39
C ARG A 91 -5.28 -12.62 -4.18
N ASN A 92 -5.57 -11.34 -3.95
CA ASN A 92 -6.69 -10.62 -4.53
C ASN A 92 -6.21 -9.42 -5.36
N PRO A 93 -5.56 -9.65 -6.53
CA PRO A 93 -4.95 -8.57 -7.31
C PRO A 93 -5.96 -7.63 -7.98
N ASN A 94 -7.25 -7.97 -7.96
CA ASN A 94 -8.32 -7.20 -8.61
C ASN A 94 -9.15 -6.34 -7.64
N ASP A 95 -8.86 -6.39 -6.33
CA ASP A 95 -9.64 -5.70 -5.29
C ASP A 95 -9.23 -4.25 -5.02
#